data_AF-A0A2P2Q7D4-F1
#
_entry.id   AF-A0A2P2Q7D4-F1
#
_cell.length_a   1.000
_cell.length_b   1.000
_cell.length_c   1.000
_cell.angle_alpha   90.00
_cell.angle_beta   90.00
_cell.angle_gamma   90.00
#
_symmetry.space_group_name_H-M   'P 1'
#
loop_
_entity.id
_entity.type
_entity.pdbx_description
1 polymer ?
#
loop_
_entity_poly.entity_id
_entity_poly.type
_entity_poly.pdbx_seq_one_letter_code
_entity_poly.pdbx_strand_id
1 'polypeptide(L)' 'MLAVNDRRIIVKKGKDSLDICQLVNGMWQASGGWGSIDHDDAVNAMLQFVDAGLNTFDMADMCN' A
#
# COMPACT_ATOMS: atom_id res chain seq x y z
N MET A 1 -19.74 -11.18 12.70
CA MET A 1 -19.51 -11.97 11.48
C MET A 1 -18.97 -11.00 10.43
N LEU A 2 -17.66 -10.79 10.39
CA LEU A 2 -17.02 -9.95 9.38
C LEU A 2 -16.48 -10.87 8.29
N ALA A 3 -16.77 -10.53 7.04
CA ALA A 3 -16.51 -11.33 5.86
C ALA A 3 -15.07 -11.83 5.82
N VAL A 4 -14.91 -13.12 5.52
CA VAL A 4 -13.62 -13.76 5.25
C VAL A 4 -12.88 -12.94 4.19
N ASN A 5 -11.61 -12.64 4.48
CA ASN A 5 -10.67 -11.89 3.66
C ASN A 5 -10.53 -12.47 2.24
N ASP A 6 -11.39 -12.05 1.31
CA ASP A 6 -11.35 -12.47 -0.11
C ASP A 6 -10.52 -11.51 -0.99
N ARG A 7 -9.69 -10.65 -0.37
CA ARG A 7 -8.90 -9.62 -1.06
C ARG A 7 -7.41 -9.99 -1.18
N ARG A 8 -7.03 -11.24 -0.91
CA ARG A 8 -5.64 -11.69 -1.00
C ARG A 8 -5.44 -12.63 -2.17
N ILE A 9 -4.30 -12.52 -2.84
CA ILE A 9 -3.94 -13.39 -3.96
C ILE A 9 -2.46 -13.73 -3.91
N ILE A 10 -2.12 -14.96 -4.30
CA ILE A 10 -0.75 -15.35 -4.57
C ILE A 10 -0.45 -15.08 -6.04
N VAL A 11 0.37 -14.08 -6.32
CA VAL A 11 0.93 -13.85 -7.66
C VAL A 11 2.21 -14.68 -7.82
N LYS A 12 2.49 -15.14 -9.05
CA LYS A 12 3.66 -15.97 -9.34
C LYS A 12 4.46 -15.42 -10.51
N LYS A 13 5.78 -15.48 -10.43
CA LYS A 13 6.72 -15.16 -11.52
C LYS A 13 7.81 -16.21 -11.57
N GLY A 14 7.73 -17.14 -12.52
CA GLY A 14 8.66 -18.27 -12.59
C GLY A 14 8.59 -19.14 -11.33
N LYS A 15 9.68 -19.20 -10.57
CA LYS A 15 9.73 -19.93 -9.29
C LYS A 15 9.31 -19.09 -8.08
N ASP A 16 9.13 -17.78 -8.27
CA ASP A 16 8.81 -16.84 -7.20
C ASP A 16 7.30 -16.75 -7.01
N SER A 17 6.87 -16.53 -5.76
CA SER A 17 5.48 -16.29 -5.41
C SER A 17 5.36 -15.25 -4.31
N LEU A 18 4.33 -14.42 -4.37
CA LEU A 18 4.05 -13.38 -3.38
C LEU A 18 2.57 -13.36 -3.05
N ASP A 19 2.22 -13.41 -1.76
CA ASP A 19 0.87 -13.19 -1.25
C ASP A 19 0.66 -11.68 -1.03
N ILE A 20 -0.27 -11.08 -1.77
CA ILE A 20 -0.56 -9.65 -1.73
C ILE A 20 -2.04 -9.38 -1.46
N CYS A 21 -2.34 -8.20 -0.93
CA CYS A 21 -3.67 -7.64 -1.04
C CYS A 21 -3.89 -7.18 -2.49
N GLN A 22 -5.03 -7.53 -3.08
CA GLN A 22 -5.41 -7.16 -4.45
C GLN A 22 -5.71 -5.66 -4.59
N LEU A 23 -5.98 -4.98 -3.47
CA LEU A 23 -6.16 -3.53 -3.44
C LEU A 23 -4.83 -2.85 -3.14
N VAL A 24 -4.36 -2.09 -4.12
CA VAL A 24 -3.07 -1.38 -4.06
C VAL A 24 -3.30 0.07 -3.64
N ASN A 25 -2.60 0.51 -2.60
CA ASN A 25 -2.62 1.90 -2.16
C ASN A 25 -1.55 2.69 -2.94
N GLY A 26 -1.98 3.61 -3.80
CA GLY A 26 -1.07 4.53 -4.49
C GLY A 26 -0.56 5.60 -3.54
N MET A 27 0.75 5.80 -3.47
CA MET A 27 1.41 6.69 -2.50
C MET A 27 1.81 8.06 -3.07
N TRP A 28 1.24 8.45 -4.21
CA TRP A 28 1.57 9.71 -4.86
C TRP A 28 1.35 10.96 -3.99
N GLN A 29 0.52 10.92 -2.95
CA GLN A 29 0.36 12.03 -1.99
C GLN A 29 1.59 12.19 -1.08
N ALA A 30 2.36 11.12 -0.84
CA ALA A 30 3.57 11.13 -0.02
C ALA A 30 4.81 11.63 -0.79
N SER A 31 4.62 12.20 -1.97
CA SER A 31 5.70 12.62 -2.87
C SER A 31 6.10 14.10 -2.76
N GLY A 32 5.34 14.90 -2.02
CA GLY A 32 5.67 16.31 -1.73
C GLY A 32 5.35 17.30 -2.84
N GLY A 33 4.90 16.83 -4.01
CA GLY A 33 4.45 17.68 -5.12
C GLY A 33 3.20 18.52 -4.83
N TRP A 34 2.54 18.31 -3.69
CA TRP A 34 1.31 18.96 -3.26
C TRP A 34 1.48 19.91 -2.06
N GLY A 35 2.73 20.17 -1.65
CA GLY A 35 3.05 20.97 -0.47
C GLY A 35 3.86 20.19 0.57
N SER A 36 3.99 20.75 1.77
CA SER A 36 4.72 20.09 2.86
C SER A 36 4.01 18.79 3.28
N ILE A 37 4.78 17.72 3.37
CA ILE A 37 4.30 16.46 3.94
C ILE A 37 4.52 16.50 5.44
N ASP A 38 3.47 16.22 6.21
CA ASP A 38 3.62 15.81 7.59
C ASP A 38 3.96 14.31 7.62
N HIS A 39 5.16 13.99 8.10
CA HIS A 39 5.67 12.63 8.09
C HIS A 39 4.90 11.72 9.05
N ASP A 40 4.50 12.23 10.21
CA ASP A 40 3.83 11.43 11.24
C ASP A 40 2.41 11.09 10.78
N ASP A 41 1.71 12.04 10.17
CA ASP A 41 0.40 11.79 9.58
C ASP A 41 0.47 10.78 8.42
N ALA A 42 1.51 10.87 7.57
CA ALA A 42 1.71 9.92 6.49
C ALA A 42 1.92 8.49 7.01
N VAL A 43 2.77 8.32 8.03
CA VAL A 43 3.02 7.02 8.67
C VAL A 43 1.75 6.49 9.35
N ASN A 44 1.03 7.35 10.09
CA ASN A 44 -0.20 6.96 10.75
C ASN A 44 -1.27 6.47 9.76
N ALA A 45 -1.42 7.12 8.61
CA ALA A 45 -2.32 6.67 7.56
C ALA A 45 -1.93 5.29 7.01
N MET A 46 -0.62 5.05 6.79
CA MET A 46 -0.13 3.75 6.33
C MET A 46 -0.41 2.62 7.35
N LEU A 47 -0.26 2.89 8.65
CA LEU A 47 -0.59 1.95 9.71
C LEU A 47 -2.08 1.58 9.70
N GLN A 48 -2.96 2.57 9.56
CA GLN A 48 -4.41 2.33 9.45
C GLN A 48 -4.77 1.45 8.24
N PHE A 49 -4.09 1.63 7.10
CA PHE A 49 -4.27 0.75 5.94
C PHE A 49 -3.84 -0.69 6.22
N VAL A 50 -2.70 -0.88 6.89
CA VAL A 50 -2.23 -2.22 7.29
C VAL A 50 -3.20 -2.89 8.25
N ASP A 51 -3.68 -2.17 9.26
CA ASP A 51 -4.67 -2.67 10.23
C ASP A 51 -6.00 -3.07 9.54
N ALA A 52 -6.36 -2.38 8.46
CA ALA A 52 -7.52 -2.71 7.61
C ALA A 52 -7.25 -3.84 6.58
N GLY A 53 -6.03 -4.41 6.54
CA GLY A 53 -5.63 -5.45 5.59
C GLY A 53 -5.25 -4.94 4.20
N LEU A 54 -5.08 -3.63 4.02
CA LEU A 54 -4.65 -2.97 2.78
C LEU A 54 -3.13 -2.73 2.84
N ASN A 55 -2.37 -3.82 2.82
CA ASN A 55 -0.92 -3.82 3.09
C ASN A 55 -0.03 -3.83 1.83
N THR A 56 -0.59 -3.49 0.66
CA THR A 56 0.16 -3.42 -0.61
C THR A 56 0.23 -1.96 -1.05
N PHE A 57 1.44 -1.43 -1.19
CA PHE A 57 1.70 -0.02 -1.46
C PHE A 57 2.46 0.14 -2.77
N ASP A 58 2.01 1.05 -3.63
CA ASP A 58 2.69 1.41 -4.88
C ASP A 58 3.46 2.71 -4.70
N MET A 59 4.76 2.65 -4.97
CA MET A 59 5.70 3.75 -4.78
C MET A 59 6.63 3.83 -5.99
N ALA A 60 6.95 5.05 -6.38
CA ALA A 60 7.93 5.32 -7.42
C ALA A 60 8.79 6.52 -6.98
N ASP A 61 10.04 6.53 -7.43
CA ASP A 61 10.84 7.74 -7.37
C ASP A 61 10.20 8.82 -8.26
N MET A 62 10.13 10.05 -7.76
CA MET A 62 9.80 11.22 -8.57
C MET A 62 11.05 11.61 -9.35
N CYS A 63 11.04 11.47 -10.68
CA CYS A 63 12.13 12.00 -11.51
C CYS A 63 12.17 13.53 -11.43
N ASN A 64 13.30 14.06 -10.97
CA ASN A 64 13.77 15.41 -11.27
C ASN A 64 15.21 15.32 -11.77
#